data_AF-A0A975QZB5-F1
#
_entry.id   AF-A0A975QZB5-F1
#
_cell.length_a   1.000
_cell.length_b   1.000
_cell.length_c   1.000
_cell.angle_alpha   90.00
_cell.angle_beta   90.00
_cell.angle_gamma   90.00
#
_symmetry.space_group_name_H-M   'P 1'
#
loop_
_entity.id
_entity.type
_entity.pdbx_description
1 polymer ?
#
loop_
_entity_poly.entity_id
_entity_poly.type
_entity_poly.pdbx_seq_one_letter_code
_entity_poly.pdbx_strand_id
1 'polypeptide(L)'
;MHNDYELLYLIRGENDHIAFGYMFKKYEKLIFKNVHLLHINYDEHDDFIQEGRIMFYKAIKTFDEHKNKTFTRYFELILKRHFYYLKKKIPNYVFDEYLLNTHQSVYLEEDYDDFLDNCSRIEKDVFQLYFVENKSVETIKNILNCRAKQVYNTIYRLKEKYKKYDII
;
A
#
# COMPACT_ATOMS: atom_id res chain seq x y z
N MET A 1 5.03 -19.76 15.47
CA MET A 1 5.40 -18.41 14.98
C MET A 1 6.82 -18.15 15.46
N HIS A 2 7.78 -17.98 14.55
CA HIS A 2 9.15 -17.60 14.91
C HIS A 2 9.19 -16.09 15.17
N ASN A 3 9.93 -15.65 16.19
CA ASN A 3 10.08 -14.22 16.51
C ASN A 3 11.06 -13.56 15.51
N ASP A 4 10.93 -12.25 15.27
CA ASP A 4 11.81 -11.52 14.33
C ASP A 4 13.29 -11.64 14.70
N TYR A 5 13.62 -11.68 15.99
CA TYR A 5 15.01 -11.85 16.46
C TYR A 5 15.59 -13.22 16.09
N GLU A 6 14.78 -14.28 16.18
CA GLU A 6 15.19 -15.64 15.82
C GLU A 6 15.41 -15.75 14.31
N LEU A 7 14.48 -15.21 13.51
CA LEU A 7 14.65 -15.15 12.05
C LEU A 7 15.89 -14.35 11.66
N LEU A 8 16.16 -13.21 12.31
CA LEU A 8 17.35 -12.41 12.05
C LEU A 8 18.65 -13.16 12.37
N TYR A 9 18.66 -13.92 13.46
CA TYR A 9 19.80 -14.76 13.82
C TYR A 9 20.08 -15.82 12.73
N LEU A 10 19.07 -16.55 12.29
CA LEU A 10 19.19 -17.56 11.23
C LEU A 10 19.64 -16.95 9.89
N ILE A 11 19.03 -15.82 9.50
CA ILE A 11 19.37 -15.14 8.25
C ILE A 11 20.82 -14.64 8.26
N ARG A 12 21.28 -14.04 9.36
CA ARG A 12 22.62 -13.43 9.44
C ARG A 12 23.72 -14.45 9.71
N GLY A 13 23.43 -15.44 10.56
CA GLY A 13 24.41 -16.45 11.01
C GLY A 13 24.55 -17.60 10.03
N GLU A 14 23.44 -18.08 9.47
CA GLU A 14 23.40 -19.32 8.69
C GLU A 14 23.06 -19.08 7.21
N ASN A 15 22.82 -17.82 6.81
CA ASN A 15 22.31 -17.46 5.49
C ASN A 15 21.03 -18.23 5.12
N ASP A 16 20.17 -18.49 6.11
CA ASP A 16 18.94 -19.25 5.91
C ASP A 16 17.95 -18.50 5.01
N HIS A 17 17.82 -19.00 3.77
CA HIS A 17 16.91 -18.45 2.76
C HIS A 17 15.44 -18.70 3.07
N ILE A 18 15.12 -19.76 3.82
CA ILE A 18 13.74 -20.07 4.25
C ILE A 18 13.32 -19.05 5.32
N ALA A 19 14.18 -18.81 6.32
CA ALA A 19 13.96 -17.77 7.32
C ALA A 19 13.83 -16.39 6.68
N PHE A 20 14.68 -16.09 5.67
CA PHE A 20 14.56 -14.85 4.89
C PHE A 20 13.20 -14.75 4.20
N GLY A 21 12.75 -15.80 3.51
CA GLY A 21 11.46 -15.83 2.82
C GLY A 21 10.28 -15.58 3.77
N TYR A 22 10.29 -16.18 4.96
CA TYR A 22 9.27 -15.93 5.98
C TYR A 22 9.26 -14.48 6.46
N MET A 23 10.45 -13.94 6.76
CA MET A 23 10.57 -12.56 7.22
C MET A 23 10.18 -11.58 6.11
N PHE A 24 10.59 -11.83 4.87
CA PHE A 24 10.24 -11.03 3.71
C PHE A 24 8.72 -10.96 3.52
N LYS A 25 8.04 -12.12 3.46
CA LYS A 25 6.58 -12.17 3.31
C LYS A 25 5.84 -11.43 4.43
N LYS A 26 6.38 -11.46 5.65
CA LYS A 26 5.81 -10.73 6.80
C LYS A 26 5.90 -9.21 6.62
N TYR A 27 6.99 -8.70 6.05
CA TYR A 27 7.28 -7.26 5.94
C TYR A 27 6.94 -6.66 4.57
N GLU A 28 6.65 -7.48 3.57
CA GLU A 28 6.27 -7.03 2.23
C GLU A 28 4.98 -6.20 2.23
N LYS A 29 3.97 -6.62 3.00
CA LYS A 29 2.72 -5.84 3.19
C LYS A 29 2.99 -4.44 3.75
N LEU A 30 3.99 -4.29 4.63
CA LEU A 30 4.36 -2.99 5.18
C LEU A 30 4.99 -2.08 4.11
N ILE A 31 5.76 -2.65 3.18
CA ILE A 31 6.33 -1.91 2.05
C ILE A 31 5.21 -1.35 1.19
N PHE A 32 4.30 -2.20 0.71
CA PHE A 32 3.17 -1.81 -0.12
C PHE A 32 2.34 -0.70 0.53
N LYS A 33 1.98 -0.88 1.81
CA LYS A 33 1.28 0.14 2.60
C LYS A 33 2.00 1.49 2.59
N ASN A 34 3.31 1.50 2.81
CA ASN A 34 4.06 2.75 2.86
C ASN A 34 4.25 3.41 1.49
N VAL A 35 4.30 2.64 0.40
CA VAL A 35 4.32 3.19 -0.97
C VAL A 35 2.98 3.86 -1.30
N HIS A 36 1.87 3.19 -0.97
CA HIS A 36 0.53 3.72 -1.21
C HIS A 36 0.29 5.07 -0.51
N LEU A 37 0.81 5.22 0.72
CA LEU A 37 0.72 6.47 1.50
C LEU A 37 1.53 7.65 0.91
N LEU A 38 2.37 7.44 -0.11
CA LEU A 38 3.15 8.52 -0.72
C LEU A 38 2.34 9.38 -1.68
N HIS A 39 1.18 8.92 -2.16
CA HIS A 39 0.38 9.60 -3.19
C HIS A 39 1.22 9.98 -4.43
N ILE A 40 2.01 9.03 -4.93
CA ILE A 40 2.78 9.13 -6.19
C ILE A 40 2.01 8.48 -7.34
N ASN A 41 2.39 8.76 -8.59
CA ASN A 41 1.75 8.16 -9.77
C ASN A 41 1.97 6.63 -9.80
N TYR A 42 1.00 5.89 -10.34
CA TYR A 42 1.03 4.41 -10.33
C TYR A 42 2.25 3.82 -11.07
N ASP A 43 2.70 4.46 -12.13
CA ASP A 43 3.91 4.08 -12.87
C ASP A 43 5.19 4.16 -12.04
N GLU A 44 5.20 4.93 -10.95
CA GLU A 44 6.31 5.00 -9.99
C GLU A 44 6.19 3.98 -8.85
N HIS A 45 5.06 3.27 -8.69
CA HIS A 45 4.88 2.36 -7.55
C HIS A 45 5.85 1.20 -7.57
N ASP A 46 6.06 0.59 -8.73
CA ASP A 46 6.95 -0.55 -8.88
C ASP A 46 8.39 -0.19 -8.47
N ASP A 47 8.86 0.99 -8.86
CA ASP A 47 10.18 1.49 -8.46
C ASP A 47 10.29 1.69 -6.95
N PHE A 48 9.26 2.30 -6.33
CA PHE A 48 9.23 2.48 -4.87
C PHE A 48 9.09 1.16 -4.10
N ILE A 49 8.36 0.18 -4.64
CA ILE A 49 8.26 -1.18 -4.08
C ILE A 49 9.63 -1.85 -4.10
N GLN A 50 10.36 -1.77 -5.23
CA GLN A 50 11.70 -2.33 -5.35
C GLN A 50 12.68 -1.66 -4.37
N GLU A 51 12.63 -0.33 -4.27
CA GLU A 51 13.41 0.43 -3.27
C GLU A 51 13.04 0.02 -1.84
N GLY A 52 11.77 -0.27 -1.57
CA GLY A 52 11.31 -0.80 -0.29
C GLY A 52 11.90 -2.18 0.04
N ARG A 53 11.97 -3.08 -0.95
CA ARG A 53 12.58 -4.41 -0.82
C ARG A 53 14.09 -4.31 -0.57
N ILE A 54 14.78 -3.40 -1.25
CA ILE A 54 16.20 -3.09 -0.99
C ILE A 54 16.38 -2.57 0.44
N MET A 55 15.50 -1.68 0.90
CA MET A 55 15.51 -1.17 2.26
C MET A 55 15.23 -2.25 3.31
N PHE A 56 14.40 -3.23 3.01
CA PHE A 56 14.17 -4.39 3.89
C PHE A 56 15.44 -5.24 4.03
N TYR A 57 16.11 -5.56 2.92
CA TYR A 57 17.38 -6.26 2.95
C TYR A 57 18.45 -5.49 3.73
N LYS A 58 18.51 -4.16 3.54
CA LYS A 58 19.36 -3.28 4.34
C LYS A 58 18.99 -3.36 5.83
N ALA A 59 17.71 -3.31 6.18
CA ALA A 59 17.26 -3.40 7.57
C ALA A 59 17.72 -4.71 8.23
N ILE A 60 17.59 -5.84 7.52
CA ILE A 60 18.11 -7.13 7.96
C ILE A 60 19.61 -7.05 8.23
N LYS A 61 20.41 -6.30 7.47
CA LYS A 61 21.86 -6.21 7.73
C LYS A 61 22.23 -5.24 8.84
N THR A 62 21.47 -4.17 9.03
CA THR A 62 21.88 -3.03 9.87
C THR A 62 21.12 -2.89 11.18
N PHE A 63 20.07 -3.68 11.40
CA PHE A 63 19.33 -3.67 12.67
C PHE A 63 20.21 -4.11 13.84
N ASP A 64 20.11 -3.38 14.94
CA ASP A 64 20.84 -3.60 16.18
C ASP A 64 19.84 -3.70 17.33
N GLU A 65 19.75 -4.89 17.90
CA GLU A 65 18.80 -5.23 18.96
C GLU A 65 19.08 -4.50 20.28
N HIS A 66 20.30 -4.02 20.50
CA HIS A 66 20.66 -3.28 21.72
C HIS A 66 20.12 -1.84 21.73
N LYS A 67 19.55 -1.35 20.63
CA LYS A 67 19.03 0.03 20.51
C LYS A 67 17.59 0.23 21.00
N ASN A 68 17.07 -0.69 21.82
CA ASN A 68 15.72 -0.62 22.44
C ASN A 68 14.59 -0.29 21.44
N LYS A 69 14.65 -0.87 20.23
CA LYS A 69 13.59 -0.78 19.22
C LYS A 69 13.35 -2.15 18.62
N THR A 70 12.08 -2.47 18.36
CA THR A 70 11.75 -3.67 17.60
C THR A 70 12.24 -3.53 16.16
N PHE A 71 12.49 -4.67 15.50
CA PHE A 71 12.86 -4.69 14.08
C PHE A 71 11.80 -3.97 13.24
N THR A 72 10.51 -4.22 13.48
CA THR A 72 9.40 -3.54 12.82
C THR A 72 9.54 -2.02 12.89
N ARG A 73 9.74 -1.49 14.11
CA ARG A 73 9.82 -0.03 14.31
C ARG A 73 11.06 0.57 13.66
N TYR A 74 12.16 -0.18 13.66
CA TYR A 74 13.38 0.22 12.98
C TYR A 74 13.20 0.25 11.46
N PHE A 75 12.62 -0.80 10.88
CA PHE A 75 12.41 -0.92 9.45
C PHE A 75 11.46 0.16 8.94
N GLU A 76 10.31 0.35 9.58
CA GLU A 76 9.37 1.44 9.25
C GLU A 76 10.04 2.82 9.21
N LEU A 77 10.91 3.09 10.19
CA LEU A 77 11.59 4.37 10.30
C LEU A 77 12.52 4.62 9.11
N ILE A 78 13.36 3.64 8.77
CA ILE A 78 14.31 3.82 7.67
C ILE A 78 13.61 3.80 6.31
N LEU A 79 12.54 3.02 6.16
CA LEU A 79 11.72 2.95 4.96
C LEU A 79 11.06 4.31 4.66
N LYS A 80 10.36 4.89 5.64
CA LYS A 80 9.71 6.20 5.48
C LYS A 80 10.70 7.31 5.13
N ARG A 81 11.88 7.30 5.75
CA ARG A 81 12.96 8.27 5.45
C ARG A 81 13.46 8.13 4.02
N HIS A 82 13.65 6.90 3.56
CA HIS A 82 14.09 6.59 2.21
C HIS A 82 13.07 7.04 1.17
N PHE A 83 11.80 6.67 1.37
CA PHE A 83 10.72 7.10 0.48
C PHE A 83 10.53 8.60 0.43
N TYR A 84 10.62 9.30 1.57
CA TYR A 84 10.59 10.76 1.58
C TYR A 84 11.73 11.37 0.76
N TYR A 85 12.95 10.81 0.88
CA TYR A 85 14.10 11.24 0.10
C TYR A 85 13.91 11.01 -1.41
N LEU A 86 13.41 9.84 -1.81
CA LEU A 86 13.11 9.52 -3.21
C LEU A 86 12.02 10.44 -3.78
N LYS A 87 10.90 10.58 -3.06
CA LYS A 87 9.80 11.46 -3.47
C LYS A 87 10.25 12.90 -3.71
N LYS A 88 11.14 13.43 -2.87
CA LYS A 88 11.69 14.79 -3.03
C LYS A 88 12.50 14.97 -4.33
N LYS A 89 13.02 13.88 -4.90
CA LYS A 89 13.79 13.91 -6.16
C LYS A 89 12.92 13.82 -7.41
N ILE A 90 11.65 13.42 -7.27
CA ILE A 90 10.72 13.42 -8.39
C ILE A 90 10.57 14.88 -8.84
N PRO A 91 10.91 15.22 -10.10
CA PRO A 91 10.73 16.57 -10.61
C PRO A 91 9.25 16.95 -10.52
N ASN A 92 8.95 18.15 -10.01
CA ASN A 92 7.60 18.70 -10.09
C ASN A 92 7.30 19.07 -11.55
N TYR A 93 7.00 18.08 -12.40
CA TYR A 93 6.37 18.36 -13.68
C TYR A 93 4.93 18.81 -13.38
N VAL A 94 4.69 20.12 -13.43
CA VAL A 94 3.33 20.68 -13.40
C VAL A 94 2.67 20.27 -14.72
N PHE A 95 1.94 19.17 -14.71
CA PHE A 95 0.88 18.94 -15.67
C PHE A 95 -0.42 19.51 -15.09
N ASP A 96 -1.09 20.33 -15.90
CA ASP A 96 -2.26 21.13 -15.56
C ASP A 96 -3.21 20.49 -14.55
N GLU A 97 -3.66 21.30 -13.60
CA GLU A 97 -4.59 21.02 -12.50
C GLU A 97 -5.92 20.34 -12.96
N TYR A 98 -6.18 20.34 -14.27
CA TYR A 98 -7.32 19.67 -14.91
C TYR A 98 -7.18 18.14 -15.07
N LEU A 99 -5.98 17.55 -14.97
CA LEU A 99 -5.79 16.09 -15.07
C LEU A 99 -5.80 15.36 -13.71
N LEU A 100 -5.73 16.11 -12.60
CA LEU A 100 -5.65 15.56 -11.23
C LEU A 100 -6.99 14.96 -10.74
N ASN A 101 -8.09 15.18 -11.45
CA ASN A 101 -9.37 14.51 -11.19
C ASN A 101 -9.55 13.19 -11.97
N THR A 102 -8.55 12.77 -12.74
CA THR A 102 -8.64 11.59 -13.63
C THR A 102 -7.67 10.46 -13.24
N HIS A 103 -6.86 10.66 -12.20
CA HIS A 103 -5.86 9.68 -11.76
C HIS A 103 -5.95 9.32 -10.26
N GLN A 104 -7.08 9.58 -9.61
CA GLN A 104 -7.40 9.00 -8.28
C GLN A 104 -7.82 7.53 -8.38
N SER A 105 -7.64 6.90 -9.54
CA SER A 105 -8.32 5.68 -9.93
C SER A 105 -7.36 4.72 -10.65
N VAL A 106 -6.29 4.32 -9.96
CA VAL A 106 -5.52 3.12 -10.32
C VAL A 106 -4.86 2.56 -9.06
N TYR A 107 -5.65 1.93 -8.21
CA TYR A 107 -5.24 0.88 -7.27
C TYR A 107 -6.49 0.01 -7.17
N LEU A 108 -6.48 -1.30 -7.19
CA LEU A 108 -5.59 -2.26 -6.58
C LEU A 108 -5.68 -3.56 -7.41
N GLU A 109 -4.69 -4.46 -7.38
CA GLU A 109 -4.87 -5.80 -7.98
C GLU A 109 -4.58 -6.98 -7.03
N GLU A 110 -4.04 -6.78 -5.81
CA GLU A 110 -3.60 -7.96 -5.03
C GLU A 110 -4.14 -8.09 -3.59
N ASP A 111 -4.78 -7.07 -2.99
CA ASP A 111 -5.22 -7.11 -1.57
C ASP A 111 -6.74 -6.94 -1.36
N TYR A 112 -7.55 -7.18 -2.39
CA TYR A 112 -9.00 -6.94 -2.31
C TYR A 112 -9.78 -7.92 -1.47
N ASP A 113 -9.43 -9.21 -1.45
CA ASP A 113 -10.32 -10.22 -0.87
C ASP A 113 -10.60 -9.92 0.61
N ASP A 114 -9.57 -9.63 1.39
CA ASP A 114 -9.72 -9.28 2.81
C ASP A 114 -10.54 -7.99 3.03
N PHE A 115 -10.39 -6.96 2.18
CA PHE A 115 -11.12 -5.69 2.30
C PHE A 115 -12.57 -5.79 1.80
N LEU A 116 -12.77 -6.43 0.64
CA LEU A 116 -14.07 -6.61 0.02
C LEU A 116 -14.92 -7.57 0.83
N ASP A 117 -14.36 -8.53 1.56
CA ASP A 117 -15.13 -9.39 2.47
C ASP A 117 -15.97 -8.60 3.48
N ASN A 118 -15.52 -7.41 3.87
CA ASN A 118 -16.24 -6.49 4.76
C ASN A 118 -17.11 -5.44 4.04
N CYS A 119 -17.28 -5.59 2.72
CA CYS A 119 -18.08 -4.71 1.88
C CYS A 119 -19.39 -5.38 1.42
N SER A 120 -20.47 -4.59 1.39
CA SER A 120 -21.75 -5.01 0.82
C SER A 120 -21.66 -5.19 -0.69
N ARG A 121 -22.60 -5.92 -1.31
CA ARG A 121 -22.63 -6.14 -2.76
C ARG A 121 -22.57 -4.84 -3.58
N ILE A 122 -23.35 -3.83 -3.18
CA ILE A 122 -23.33 -2.50 -3.82
C ILE A 122 -21.99 -1.79 -3.63
N GLU A 123 -21.37 -1.94 -2.47
CA GLU A 123 -20.02 -1.39 -2.24
C GLU A 123 -19.00 -2.08 -3.14
N LYS A 124 -19.05 -3.42 -3.29
CA LYS A 124 -18.18 -4.16 -4.22
C LYS A 124 -18.39 -3.72 -5.68
N ASP A 125 -19.63 -3.58 -6.11
CA ASP A 125 -19.94 -3.20 -7.50
C ASP A 125 -19.52 -1.75 -7.80
N VAL A 126 -19.81 -0.81 -6.89
CA VAL A 126 -19.34 0.58 -7.01
C VAL A 126 -17.82 0.63 -6.93
N PHE A 127 -17.22 -0.21 -6.09
CA PHE A 127 -15.78 -0.32 -5.94
C PHE A 127 -15.15 -0.71 -7.30
N GLN A 128 -15.59 -1.82 -7.89
CA GLN A 128 -15.14 -2.30 -9.20
C GLN A 128 -15.32 -1.24 -10.29
N LEU A 129 -16.52 -0.67 -10.43
CA LEU A 129 -16.81 0.24 -11.53
C LEU A 129 -16.10 1.59 -11.40
N TYR A 130 -15.98 2.14 -10.19
CA TYR A 130 -15.41 3.47 -9.96
C TYR A 130 -13.89 3.46 -9.78
N PHE A 131 -13.35 2.51 -9.01
CA PHE A 131 -11.94 2.48 -8.63
C PHE A 131 -11.08 1.58 -9.53
N VAL A 132 -11.66 0.53 -10.13
CA VAL A 132 -10.93 -0.40 -11.03
C VAL A 132 -11.16 -0.05 -12.49
N GLU A 133 -12.42 0.12 -12.90
CA GLU A 133 -12.79 0.36 -14.31
C GLU A 133 -12.86 1.84 -14.70
N ASN A 134 -12.64 2.76 -13.74
CA ASN A 134 -12.61 4.20 -13.95
C ASN A 134 -13.87 4.79 -14.62
N LYS A 135 -15.04 4.20 -14.33
CA LYS A 135 -16.31 4.67 -14.89
C LYS A 135 -16.80 5.91 -14.15
N SER A 136 -17.40 6.83 -14.91
CA SER A 136 -18.01 8.03 -14.34
C SER A 136 -19.18 7.66 -13.41
N VAL A 137 -19.46 8.51 -12.42
CA VAL A 137 -20.62 8.34 -11.52
C VAL A 137 -21.93 8.24 -12.30
N GLU A 138 -22.04 8.94 -13.43
CA GLU A 138 -23.23 8.90 -14.30
C GLU A 138 -23.37 7.54 -15.00
N THR A 139 -22.25 6.98 -15.49
CA THR A 139 -22.20 5.63 -16.05
C THR A 139 -22.56 4.58 -15.00
N ILE A 140 -22.01 4.69 -13.79
CA ILE A 140 -22.26 3.77 -12.67
C ILE A 140 -23.71 3.83 -12.21
N LYS A 141 -24.29 5.03 -12.13
CA LYS A 141 -25.71 5.25 -11.83
C LYS A 141 -26.60 4.45 -12.77
N ASN A 142 -26.29 4.50 -14.07
CA ASN A 142 -27.05 3.81 -15.11
C ASN A 142 -26.82 2.29 -15.08
N ILE A 143 -25.59 1.82 -14.85
CA ILE A 143 -25.26 0.39 -14.74
C ILE A 143 -25.93 -0.25 -13.52
N LEU A 144 -25.83 0.40 -12.36
CA LEU A 144 -26.36 -0.12 -11.09
C LEU A 144 -27.84 0.24 -10.85
N ASN A 145 -28.47 0.93 -11.81
CA ASN A 145 -29.84 1.44 -11.73
C ASN A 145 -30.15 2.10 -10.37
N CYS A 146 -29.25 2.96 -9.90
CA CYS A 146 -29.36 3.61 -8.59
C CYS A 146 -29.35 5.14 -8.71
N ARG A 147 -29.51 5.86 -7.60
CA ARG A 147 -29.45 7.34 -7.61
C ARG A 147 -27.99 7.80 -7.56
N ALA A 148 -27.65 8.91 -8.22
CA ALA A 148 -26.29 9.48 -8.16
C ALA A 148 -25.81 9.71 -6.72
N LYS A 149 -26.71 10.21 -5.84
CA LYS A 149 -26.42 10.39 -4.40
C LYS A 149 -26.02 9.08 -3.70
N GLN A 150 -26.59 7.95 -4.11
CA GLN A 150 -26.23 6.64 -3.57
C GLN A 150 -24.81 6.25 -3.97
N VAL A 151 -24.42 6.49 -5.22
CA VAL A 151 -23.05 6.25 -5.70
C VAL A 151 -22.05 7.10 -4.92
N TYR A 152 -22.30 8.41 -4.78
CA TYR A 152 -21.43 9.30 -3.98
C TYR A 152 -21.30 8.87 -2.51
N ASN A 153 -22.42 8.54 -1.86
CA ASN A 153 -22.41 8.07 -0.47
C ASN A 153 -21.67 6.74 -0.31
N THR A 154 -21.74 5.86 -1.31
CA THR A 154 -21.02 4.58 -1.31
C THR A 154 -19.52 4.81 -1.51
N ILE A 155 -19.12 5.68 -2.45
CA ILE A 155 -17.71 6.07 -2.63
C ILE A 155 -17.14 6.67 -1.33
N TYR A 156 -17.89 7.54 -0.66
CA TYR A 156 -17.49 8.11 0.63
C TYR A 156 -17.28 7.02 1.69
N ARG A 157 -18.23 6.10 1.85
CA ARG A 157 -18.13 4.98 2.81
C ARG A 157 -16.95 4.06 2.50
N LEU A 158 -16.70 3.77 1.22
CA LEU A 158 -15.55 2.99 0.77
C LEU A 158 -14.23 3.68 1.16
N LYS A 159 -14.10 4.99 0.91
CA LYS A 159 -12.93 5.78 1.30
C LYS A 159 -12.72 5.78 2.83
N GLU A 160 -13.79 5.87 3.61
CA GLU A 160 -13.72 5.83 5.09
C GLU A 160 -13.41 4.44 5.64
N LYS A 161 -13.95 3.36 5.03
CA LYS A 161 -13.60 1.98 5.40
C LYS A 161 -12.14 1.69 5.11
N TYR A 162 -11.63 2.16 3.98
CA TYR A 162 -10.24 2.00 3.59
C TYR A 162 -9.29 2.66 4.61
N LYS A 163 -9.57 3.91 5.01
CA LYS A 163 -8.83 4.60 6.08
C LYS A 163 -8.81 3.84 7.41
N LYS A 164 -9.86 3.09 7.74
CA LYS A 164 -9.92 2.28 8.96
C LYS A 164 -9.14 0.98 8.84
N TYR A 165 -9.10 0.38 7.64
CA TYR A 165 -8.26 -0.78 7.34
C TYR A 165 -6.76 -0.42 7.41
N ASP A 166 -6.42 0.83 7.13
CA ASP A 166 -5.06 1.38 7.25
C ASP A 166 -4.55 1.58 8.70
N ILE A 167 -5.35 1.28 9.73
CA ILE A 167 -4.95 1.40 11.15
C ILE A 167 -4.74 0.01 11.76
N ILE A 168 -3.58 -0.60 11.48
CA ILE A 168 -2.72 -1.35 12.43
C ILE A 168 -1.27 -1.10 12.01
#